data_AF-A0A6B1B3P1-F1
#
_entry.id   AF-A0A6B1B3P1-F1
#
_cell.length_a   1.000
_cell.length_b   1.000
_cell.length_c   1.000
_cell.angle_alpha   90.00
_cell.angle_beta   90.00
_cell.angle_gamma   90.00
#
_symmetry.space_group_name_H-M   'P 1'
#
loop_
_entity.id
_entity.type
_entity.pdbx_description
1 polymer ?
#
loop_
_entity_poly.entity_id
_entity_poly.type
_entity_poly.pdbx_seq_one_letter_code
_entity_poly.pdbx_strand_id
1 'polypeptide(L)'
;MLREVGDDFQADSRRQGTAFEQQAQAYLGALGFELHGRHKLTDIGCEVDDVAEAPNGELVYFEYKGSFKGTRPGMRRTDTAKKALLTGFLLRAIGDDTPYYVLTSHLPEGGAAQRMIDTAVGAKAVSGVLELNDPAASQVLTERFGPPARPRIGPERTWQPSLPVAHRA
;
A
#
# COMPACT_ATOMS: atom_id res chain seq x y z
N MET A 1 -13.16 -0.52 36.10
CA MET A 1 -13.96 -1.17 35.04
C MET A 1 -13.88 -0.48 33.65
N LEU A 2 -13.02 0.55 33.43
CA LEU A 2 -12.88 1.23 32.13
C LEU A 2 -11.67 0.77 31.28
N ARG A 3 -10.81 -0.13 31.79
CA ARG A 3 -9.59 -0.58 31.10
C ARG A 3 -9.83 -1.77 30.16
N GLU A 4 -10.76 -2.67 30.48
CA GLU A 4 -10.99 -3.90 29.72
C GLU A 4 -11.61 -3.67 28.34
N VAL A 5 -12.49 -2.67 28.20
CA VAL A 5 -13.17 -2.36 26.92
C VAL A 5 -12.20 -1.76 25.89
N GLY A 6 -11.21 -0.99 26.34
CA GLY A 6 -10.20 -0.38 25.46
C GLY A 6 -9.21 -1.41 24.90
N ASP A 7 -8.78 -2.36 25.74
CA ASP A 7 -7.86 -3.42 25.35
C ASP A 7 -8.51 -4.41 24.36
N ASP A 8 -9.79 -4.75 24.56
CA ASP A 8 -10.51 -5.65 23.66
C ASP A 8 -10.77 -5.01 22.28
N PHE A 9 -11.09 -3.71 22.24
CA PHE A 9 -11.26 -2.97 20.98
C PHE A 9 -9.96 -2.84 20.18
N GLN A 10 -8.83 -2.59 20.86
CA GLN A 10 -7.52 -2.52 20.21
C GLN A 10 -7.07 -3.91 19.73
N ALA A 11 -7.30 -4.96 20.52
CA ALA A 11 -6.99 -6.32 20.13
C ALA A 11 -7.80 -6.75 18.89
N ASP A 12 -9.11 -6.47 18.84
CA ASP A 12 -9.95 -6.78 17.68
C ASP A 12 -9.53 -5.98 16.44
N SER A 13 -9.17 -4.70 16.61
CA SER A 13 -8.66 -3.87 15.50
C SER A 13 -7.37 -4.44 14.91
N ARG A 14 -6.45 -4.93 15.75
CA ARG A 14 -5.21 -5.57 15.29
C ARG A 14 -5.48 -6.88 14.57
N ARG A 15 -6.35 -7.74 15.10
CA ARG A 15 -6.74 -9.01 14.44
C ARG A 15 -7.33 -8.75 13.06
N GLN A 16 -8.20 -7.76 12.93
CA GLN A 16 -8.77 -7.38 11.63
C GLN A 16 -7.71 -6.86 10.66
N GLY A 17 -6.77 -6.03 11.15
CA GLY A 17 -5.64 -5.55 10.35
C GLY A 17 -4.79 -6.71 9.82
N THR A 18 -4.39 -7.64 10.69
CA THR A 18 -3.60 -8.82 10.29
C THR A 18 -4.35 -9.72 9.31
N ALA A 19 -5.65 -9.95 9.51
CA ALA A 19 -6.45 -10.74 8.58
C ALA A 19 -6.53 -10.09 7.20
N PHE A 20 -6.67 -8.76 7.14
CA PHE A 20 -6.69 -8.05 5.86
C PHE A 20 -5.31 -8.02 5.18
N GLU A 21 -4.23 -7.84 5.94
CA GLU A 21 -2.85 -7.94 5.44
C GLU A 21 -2.61 -9.31 4.78
N GLN A 22 -2.99 -10.41 5.43
CA GLN A 22 -2.88 -11.76 4.84
C GLN A 22 -3.70 -11.92 3.56
N GLN A 23 -4.92 -11.36 3.52
CA GLN A 23 -5.76 -11.38 2.33
C GLN A 23 -5.11 -10.59 1.17
N ALA A 24 -4.55 -9.42 1.47
CA ALA A 24 -3.87 -8.57 0.51
C ALA A 24 -2.61 -9.25 -0.05
N GLN A 25 -1.82 -9.88 0.81
CA GLN A 25 -0.62 -10.62 0.40
C GLN A 25 -0.97 -11.83 -0.47
N ALA A 26 -1.99 -12.61 -0.10
CA ALA A 26 -2.46 -13.73 -0.90
C ALA A 26 -2.97 -13.27 -2.29
N TYR A 27 -3.69 -12.16 -2.32
CA TYR A 27 -4.16 -11.54 -3.55
C TYR A 27 -3.00 -11.09 -4.46
N LEU A 28 -2.01 -10.38 -3.93
CA LEU A 28 -0.83 -9.95 -4.69
C LEU A 28 0.01 -11.13 -5.18
N GLY A 29 0.21 -12.15 -4.35
CA GLY A 29 0.90 -13.38 -4.74
C GLY A 29 0.18 -14.11 -5.87
N ALA A 30 -1.15 -14.14 -5.86
CA ALA A 30 -1.94 -14.71 -6.96
C ALA A 30 -1.82 -13.93 -8.28
N LEU A 31 -1.48 -12.64 -8.22
CA LEU A 31 -1.16 -11.81 -9.38
C LEU A 31 0.32 -11.89 -9.82
N GLY A 32 1.13 -12.69 -9.12
CA GLY A 32 2.54 -12.93 -9.46
C GLY A 32 3.53 -11.92 -8.89
N PHE A 33 3.13 -11.12 -7.91
CA PHE A 33 4.08 -10.29 -7.16
C PHE A 33 4.89 -11.15 -6.18
N GLU A 34 6.20 -10.93 -6.12
CA GLU A 34 7.07 -11.46 -5.09
C GLU A 34 7.15 -10.47 -3.93
N LEU A 35 6.76 -10.88 -2.72
CA LEU A 35 6.68 -10.01 -1.55
C LEU A 35 7.94 -10.15 -0.68
N HIS A 36 8.52 -9.02 -0.27
CA HIS A 36 9.74 -8.96 0.54
C HIS A 36 9.48 -8.54 2.00
N GLY A 37 8.21 -8.34 2.39
CA GLY A 37 7.83 -7.94 3.74
C GLY A 37 7.94 -6.44 3.98
N ARG A 38 7.65 -6.07 5.23
CA ARG A 38 7.68 -4.68 5.70
C ARG A 38 9.06 -4.05 5.52
N HIS A 39 9.07 -2.77 5.14
CA HIS A 39 10.31 -2.03 4.95
C HIS A 39 10.23 -0.62 5.54
N LYS A 40 11.28 -0.24 6.28
CA LYS A 40 11.41 1.08 6.88
C LYS A 40 12.05 2.05 5.90
N LEU A 41 11.32 3.08 5.55
CA LEU A 41 11.78 4.21 4.74
C LEU A 41 12.38 5.26 5.68
N THR A 42 13.62 5.04 6.11
CA THR A 42 14.29 5.84 7.14
C THR A 42 14.36 7.33 6.81
N ASP A 43 14.53 7.67 5.54
CA ASP A 43 14.71 9.04 5.07
C ASP A 43 13.43 9.89 5.24
N ILE A 44 12.27 9.24 5.38
CA ILE A 44 10.98 9.89 5.61
C ILE A 44 10.31 9.48 6.92
N GLY A 45 10.95 8.60 7.71
CA GLY A 45 10.42 8.12 8.98
C GLY A 45 9.13 7.31 8.86
N CYS A 46 8.90 6.66 7.72
CA CYS A 46 7.71 5.83 7.47
C CYS A 46 8.09 4.35 7.32
N GLU A 47 7.08 3.49 7.31
CA GLU A 47 7.18 2.07 6.99
C GLU A 47 6.10 1.76 5.96
N VAL A 48 6.41 0.88 5.01
CA VAL A 48 5.43 0.28 4.10
C VAL A 48 5.16 -1.15 4.53
N ASP A 49 3.92 -1.60 4.34
CA ASP A 49 3.48 -2.93 4.76
C ASP A 49 4.16 -4.03 3.92
N ASP A 50 4.45 -3.76 2.64
CA ASP A 50 5.27 -4.63 1.79
C ASP A 50 6.07 -3.83 0.77
N VAL A 51 7.28 -4.31 0.48
CA VAL A 51 7.96 -4.07 -0.80
C VAL A 51 7.77 -5.31 -1.65
N ALA A 52 7.44 -5.12 -2.92
CA ALA A 52 7.23 -6.22 -3.84
C ALA A 52 8.00 -6.02 -5.15
N GLU A 53 8.47 -7.12 -5.74
CA GLU A 53 8.83 -7.19 -7.15
C GLU A 53 7.60 -7.64 -7.96
N ALA A 54 7.23 -6.84 -8.94
CA ALA A 54 6.07 -7.13 -9.77
C ALA A 54 6.42 -8.08 -10.94
N PRO A 55 5.45 -8.71 -11.62
CA PRO A 55 5.73 -9.63 -12.73
C PRO A 55 6.53 -9.01 -13.90
N ASN A 56 6.41 -7.70 -14.10
CA ASN A 56 7.20 -6.95 -15.07
C ASN A 56 8.64 -6.69 -14.61
N GLY A 57 9.00 -7.00 -13.35
CA GLY A 57 10.26 -6.78 -12.65
C GLY A 57 10.50 -5.34 -12.17
N GLU A 58 9.43 -4.56 -11.96
CA GLU A 58 9.43 -3.23 -11.32
C GLU A 58 9.22 -3.41 -9.80
N LEU A 59 9.90 -2.58 -8.99
CA LEU A 59 9.66 -2.54 -7.55
C LEU A 59 8.41 -1.71 -7.25
N VAL A 60 7.61 -2.15 -6.29
CA VAL A 60 6.37 -1.49 -5.88
C VAL A 60 6.27 -1.50 -4.36
N TYR A 61 5.79 -0.41 -3.79
CA TYR A 61 5.44 -0.29 -2.39
C TYR A 61 3.94 -0.48 -2.19
N PHE A 62 3.58 -1.28 -1.18
CA PHE A 62 2.20 -1.53 -0.80
C PHE A 62 1.94 -1.15 0.66
N GLU A 63 0.78 -0.53 0.86
CA GLU A 63 0.19 -0.25 2.16
C GLU A 63 -1.17 -0.92 2.26
N TYR A 64 -1.48 -1.55 3.39
CA TYR A 64 -2.73 -2.27 3.61
C TYR A 64 -3.59 -1.54 4.64
N LYS A 65 -4.83 -1.22 4.25
CA LYS A 65 -5.79 -0.54 5.12
C LYS A 65 -7.17 -1.17 4.99
N GLY A 66 -7.40 -2.23 5.75
CA GLY A 66 -8.70 -2.89 5.80
C GLY A 66 -9.27 -2.99 7.20
N SER A 67 -10.59 -3.12 7.24
CA SER A 67 -11.36 -3.53 8.40
C SER A 67 -12.64 -4.21 7.90
N PHE A 68 -13.11 -5.20 8.64
CA PHE A 68 -14.31 -5.98 8.33
C PHE A 68 -15.49 -5.63 9.23
N LYS A 69 -15.31 -4.71 10.19
CA LYS A 69 -16.32 -4.29 11.16
C LYS A 69 -16.39 -2.76 11.26
N GLY A 70 -17.52 -2.25 11.74
CA GLY A 70 -17.76 -0.83 11.97
C GLY A 70 -18.44 -0.12 10.81
N THR A 71 -18.81 1.15 11.03
CA THR A 71 -19.64 1.93 10.09
C THR A 71 -18.85 2.60 8.98
N ARG A 72 -17.52 2.71 9.12
CA ARG A 72 -16.60 3.33 8.16
C ARG A 72 -15.33 2.48 8.01
N PRO A 73 -15.43 1.28 7.39
CA PRO A 73 -14.28 0.41 7.20
C PRO A 73 -13.26 0.98 6.21
N GLY A 74 -12.01 0.50 6.29
CA GLY A 74 -10.94 0.85 5.35
C GLY A 74 -10.71 2.36 5.20
N MET A 75 -10.66 2.81 3.96
CA MET A 75 -10.40 4.21 3.59
C MET A 75 -11.63 5.11 3.68
N ARG A 76 -12.80 4.59 4.09
CA ARG A 76 -13.97 5.42 4.45
C ARG A 76 -13.72 6.29 5.68
N ARG A 77 -12.75 5.91 6.51
CA ARG A 77 -12.27 6.69 7.64
C ARG A 77 -11.23 7.72 7.20
N THR A 78 -11.50 8.99 7.49
CA THR A 78 -10.60 10.11 7.13
C THR A 78 -9.25 10.03 7.83
N ASP A 79 -9.19 9.50 9.05
CA ASP A 79 -7.92 9.30 9.75
C ASP A 79 -7.08 8.18 9.14
N THR A 80 -7.73 7.11 8.66
CA THR A 80 -7.07 6.05 7.88
C THR A 80 -6.53 6.60 6.56
N ALA A 81 -7.34 7.39 5.84
CA ALA A 81 -6.92 7.99 4.57
C ALA A 81 -5.70 8.90 4.74
N LYS A 82 -5.70 9.78 5.75
CA LYS A 82 -4.54 10.63 6.04
C LYS A 82 -3.27 9.82 6.31
N LYS A 83 -3.37 8.75 7.09
CA LYS A 83 -2.21 7.91 7.43
C LYS A 83 -1.64 7.21 6.20
N ALA A 84 -2.50 6.59 5.39
CA ALA A 84 -2.07 5.85 4.21
C ALA A 84 -1.49 6.76 3.12
N LEU A 85 -2.05 7.96 2.92
CA LEU A 85 -1.60 8.83 1.85
C LEU A 85 -0.32 9.61 2.18
N LEU A 86 0.00 9.80 3.48
CA LEU A 86 1.16 10.58 3.91
C LEU A 86 2.48 10.02 3.36
N THR A 87 2.66 8.70 3.42
CA THR A 87 3.88 8.03 2.94
C THR A 87 4.15 8.36 1.47
N GLY A 88 3.13 8.28 0.61
CA GLY A 88 3.24 8.64 -0.79
C GLY A 88 3.65 10.10 -1.04
N PHE A 89 3.09 11.04 -0.27
CA PHE A 89 3.49 12.45 -0.36
C PHE A 89 4.95 12.68 0.06
N LEU A 90 5.40 11.99 1.11
CA LEU A 90 6.79 12.10 1.58
C LEU A 90 7.79 11.48 0.62
N LEU A 91 7.48 10.29 0.06
CA LEU A 91 8.25 9.67 -1.02
C LEU A 91 8.45 10.64 -2.18
N ARG A 92 7.35 11.24 -2.65
CA ARG A 92 7.39 12.23 -3.73
C ARG A 92 8.21 13.47 -3.37
N ALA A 93 8.14 13.93 -2.12
CA ALA A 93 8.89 15.10 -1.65
C ALA A 93 10.41 14.88 -1.64
N ILE A 94 10.88 13.64 -1.47
CA ILE A 94 12.30 13.29 -1.56
C ILE A 94 12.74 12.83 -2.95
N GLY A 95 11.82 12.80 -3.92
CA GLY A 95 12.09 12.38 -5.30
C GLY A 95 12.18 10.87 -5.48
N ASP A 96 11.62 10.08 -4.56
CA ASP A 96 11.42 8.65 -4.77
C ASP A 96 10.16 8.44 -5.64
N ASP A 97 10.38 7.93 -6.86
CA ASP A 97 9.36 7.68 -7.86
C ASP A 97 8.90 6.21 -7.89
N THR A 98 9.27 5.40 -6.88
CA THR A 98 8.79 4.03 -6.73
C THR A 98 7.25 4.02 -6.65
N PRO A 99 6.54 3.24 -7.48
CA PRO A 99 5.09 3.16 -7.40
C PRO A 99 4.59 2.80 -6.00
N TYR A 100 3.71 3.62 -5.44
CA TYR A 100 3.11 3.41 -4.13
C TYR A 100 1.60 3.18 -4.26
N TYR A 101 1.13 2.01 -3.83
CA TYR A 101 -0.28 1.62 -3.86
C TYR A 101 -0.81 1.38 -2.46
N VAL A 102 -2.07 1.76 -2.24
CA VAL A 102 -2.81 1.40 -1.03
C VAL A 102 -3.89 0.39 -1.39
N LEU A 103 -3.86 -0.80 -0.79
CA LEU A 103 -4.96 -1.76 -0.87
C LEU A 103 -5.88 -1.56 0.33
N THR A 104 -7.18 -1.45 0.08
CA THR A 104 -8.18 -1.24 1.12
C THR A 104 -9.33 -2.21 1.04
N SER A 105 -10.00 -2.46 2.17
CA SER A 105 -11.22 -3.25 2.16
C SER A 105 -12.42 -2.49 1.59
N HIS A 106 -12.43 -1.16 1.73
CA HIS A 106 -13.52 -0.31 1.28
C HIS A 106 -13.03 1.08 0.89
N LEU A 107 -13.39 1.52 -0.31
CA LEU A 107 -13.24 2.89 -0.77
C LEU A 107 -14.35 3.79 -0.20
N PRO A 108 -14.07 5.10 -0.03
CA PRO A 108 -15.11 6.08 0.23
C PRO A 108 -16.00 6.25 -1.01
N GLU A 109 -17.31 6.45 -0.78
CA GLU A 109 -18.28 6.78 -1.83
C GLU A 109 -18.32 8.30 -2.11
N GLY A 110 -17.50 9.08 -1.39
CA GLY A 110 -17.44 10.53 -1.50
C GLY A 110 -16.87 11.22 -0.25
N GLY A 111 -17.07 12.53 -0.17
CA GLY A 111 -16.70 13.33 0.99
C GLY A 111 -15.19 13.60 1.11
N ALA A 112 -14.73 13.86 2.33
CA ALA A 112 -13.36 14.32 2.57
C ALA A 112 -12.30 13.25 2.24
N ALA A 113 -12.57 11.98 2.56
CA ALA A 113 -11.63 10.89 2.27
C ALA A 113 -11.45 10.68 0.76
N GLN A 114 -12.54 10.70 -0.02
CA GLN A 114 -12.46 10.60 -1.48
C GLN A 114 -11.63 11.75 -2.07
N ARG A 115 -11.91 13.01 -1.67
CA ARG A 115 -11.13 14.16 -2.15
C ARG A 115 -9.64 14.08 -1.80
N MET A 116 -9.29 13.49 -0.65
CA MET A 116 -7.88 13.24 -0.29
C MET A 116 -7.24 12.22 -1.24
N ILE A 117 -7.93 11.13 -1.54
CA ILE A 117 -7.46 10.11 -2.49
C ILE A 117 -7.27 10.73 -3.88
N ASP A 118 -8.28 11.45 -4.37
CA ASP A 118 -8.22 12.10 -5.70
C ASP A 118 -7.05 13.09 -5.78
N THR A 119 -6.81 13.86 -4.71
CA THR A 119 -5.69 14.80 -4.64
C THR A 119 -4.35 14.07 -4.65
N ALA A 120 -4.22 12.99 -3.88
CA ALA A 120 -2.97 12.21 -3.80
C ALA A 120 -2.63 11.53 -5.13
N VAL A 121 -3.63 10.96 -5.81
CA VAL A 121 -3.46 10.36 -7.15
C VAL A 121 -3.16 11.43 -8.19
N GLY A 122 -3.90 12.55 -8.20
CA GLY A 122 -3.67 13.66 -9.12
C GLY A 122 -2.29 14.32 -8.94
N ALA A 123 -1.78 14.38 -7.71
CA ALA A 123 -0.43 14.83 -7.41
C ALA A 123 0.66 13.80 -7.72
N LYS A 124 0.29 12.58 -8.16
CA LYS A 124 1.19 11.43 -8.34
C LYS A 124 1.98 11.06 -7.08
N ALA A 125 1.44 11.39 -5.91
CA ALA A 125 1.99 10.96 -4.62
C ALA A 125 1.63 9.49 -4.35
N VAL A 126 0.48 9.04 -4.85
CA VAL A 126 0.01 7.66 -4.76
C VAL A 126 -0.37 7.20 -6.16
N SER A 127 0.15 6.05 -6.58
CA SER A 127 -0.14 5.48 -7.91
C SER A 127 -1.57 4.97 -8.02
N GLY A 128 -2.14 4.48 -6.92
CA GLY A 128 -3.54 4.09 -6.84
C GLY A 128 -3.97 3.69 -5.44
N VAL A 129 -5.27 3.83 -5.16
CA VAL A 129 -5.93 3.26 -3.99
C VAL A 129 -6.97 2.28 -4.49
N LEU A 130 -6.78 0.99 -4.21
CA LEU A 130 -7.55 -0.09 -4.81
C LEU A 130 -8.35 -0.83 -3.74
N GLU A 131 -9.62 -1.12 -4.02
CA GLU A 131 -10.43 -1.99 -3.19
C GLU A 131 -10.16 -3.45 -3.54
N LEU A 132 -9.74 -4.26 -2.57
CA LEU A 132 -9.24 -5.62 -2.82
C LEU A 132 -10.26 -6.55 -3.50
N ASN A 133 -11.55 -6.34 -3.24
CA ASN A 133 -12.64 -7.16 -3.78
C ASN A 133 -13.25 -6.59 -5.08
N ASP A 134 -12.75 -5.46 -5.57
CA ASP A 134 -13.18 -4.88 -6.84
C ASP A 134 -12.35 -5.51 -7.98
N PRO A 135 -12.96 -6.18 -8.97
CA PRO A 135 -12.24 -6.73 -10.13
C PRO A 135 -11.37 -5.70 -10.86
N ALA A 136 -11.72 -4.41 -10.81
CA ALA A 136 -10.92 -3.34 -11.40
C ALA A 136 -9.53 -3.22 -10.76
N ALA A 137 -9.37 -3.62 -9.49
CA ALA A 137 -8.06 -3.63 -8.83
C ALA A 137 -7.07 -4.58 -9.52
N SER A 138 -7.51 -5.79 -9.85
CA SER A 138 -6.67 -6.78 -10.55
C SER A 138 -6.31 -6.28 -11.94
N GLN A 139 -7.29 -5.69 -12.64
CA GLN A 139 -7.06 -5.13 -13.97
C GLN A 139 -5.97 -4.05 -13.95
N VAL A 140 -6.07 -3.06 -13.04
CA VAL A 140 -5.06 -2.00 -12.91
C VAL A 140 -3.66 -2.57 -12.66
N LEU A 141 -3.54 -3.53 -11.73
CA LEU A 141 -2.26 -4.12 -11.39
C LEU A 141 -1.70 -4.99 -12.52
N THR A 142 -2.51 -5.82 -13.17
CA THR A 142 -2.07 -6.66 -14.30
C THR A 142 -1.73 -5.84 -15.54
N GLU A 143 -2.48 -4.77 -15.85
CA GLU A 143 -2.17 -3.90 -16.98
C GLU A 143 -0.87 -3.13 -16.77
N ARG A 144 -0.61 -2.66 -15.54
CA ARG A 144 0.62 -1.92 -15.23
C ARG A 144 1.83 -2.85 -15.06
N PHE A 145 1.64 -3.99 -14.41
CA PHE A 145 2.73 -4.82 -13.91
C PHE A 145 2.76 -6.24 -14.47
N GLY A 146 1.91 -6.56 -15.45
CA GLY A 146 1.89 -7.87 -16.10
C GLY A 146 3.24 -8.24 -16.73
N PRO A 147 3.45 -9.54 -17.02
CA PRO A 147 4.73 -10.03 -17.53
C PRO A 147 5.15 -9.25 -18.79
N PRO A 148 6.45 -8.99 -18.96
CA PRO A 148 6.92 -8.23 -20.11
C PRO A 148 6.62 -9.02 -21.39
N ALA A 149 6.25 -8.33 -22.47
CA ALA A 149 5.95 -8.94 -23.77
C ALA A 149 7.11 -9.79 -24.33
N ARG A 150 8.34 -9.57 -23.84
CA ARG A 150 9.51 -10.41 -24.08
C ARG A 150 10.17 -10.76 -22.74
N PRO A 151 10.58 -12.02 -22.50
CA PRO A 151 11.30 -12.39 -21.29
C PRO A 151 12.53 -11.51 -21.08
N ARG A 152 12.74 -11.02 -19.86
CA ARG A 152 14.00 -10.34 -19.51
C ARG A 152 15.12 -11.38 -19.57
N ILE A 153 16.04 -11.24 -20.53
CA ILE A 153 17.28 -12.01 -20.59
C ILE A 153 18.38 -11.11 -20.01
N GLY A 154 18.73 -11.33 -18.75
CA GLY A 154 19.72 -10.57 -17.99
C GLY A 154 19.88 -11.16 -16.59
N PRO A 155 20.91 -10.76 -15.82
CA PRO A 155 21.06 -11.22 -14.45
C PRO A 155 19.81 -10.84 -13.63
N GLU A 156 19.35 -11.75 -12.76
CA GLU A 156 18.29 -11.49 -11.79
C GLU A 156 18.65 -10.22 -11.01
N ARG A 157 17.75 -9.23 -10.99
CA ARG A 157 17.87 -8.12 -10.05
C ARG A 157 17.36 -8.64 -8.72
N THR A 158 18.27 -9.10 -7.87
CA THR A 158 17.91 -9.27 -6.47
C THR A 158 17.64 -7.88 -5.90
N TRP A 159 16.43 -7.69 -5.35
CA TRP A 159 16.15 -6.52 -4.52
C TRP A 159 17.23 -6.44 -3.43
N GLN A 160 17.93 -5.30 -3.39
CA GLN A 160 18.84 -4.96 -2.31
C GLN A 160 18.27 -3.72 -1.62
N PRO A 161 18.10 -3.73 -0.29
CA PRO A 161 17.65 -2.55 0.42
C PRO A 161 18.61 -1.39 0.11
N SER A 162 18.07 -0.27 -0.35
CA SER A 162 18.87 0.92 -0.64
C SER A 162 19.61 1.37 0.61
N LEU A 163 20.92 1.57 0.48
CA LEU A 163 21.69 2.34 1.46
C LEU A 163 21.10 3.77 1.51
N PRO A 164 21.07 4.41 2.70
CA PRO A 164 20.50 5.75 2.85
C PRO A 164 21.10 6.70 1.82
N VAL A 165 20.24 7.46 1.14
CA VAL A 165 20.68 8.44 0.14
C VAL A 165 21.47 9.51 0.87
N ALA A 166 22.75 9.69 0.53
CA ALA A 166 23.54 10.79 1.06
C ALA A 166 22.87 12.11 0.67
N HIS A 167 22.26 12.79 1.64
CA HIS A 167 21.65 14.10 1.43
C HIS A 167 22.70 15.05 0.84
N ARG A 168 22.42 15.62 -0.33
CA ARG A 168 23.15 16.81 -0.77
C ARG A 168 22.67 17.97 0.11
N ALA A 169 23.61 18.51 0.89
CA ALA A 169 23.45 19.74 1.66
C ALA A 169 23.17 20.94 0.76
#